data_AF-A0A7C6NQJ1-F1
#
_entry.id   AF-A0A7C6NQJ1-F1
#
_cell.length_a   1.000
_cell.length_b   1.000
_cell.length_c   1.000
_cell.angle_alpha   90.00
_cell.angle_beta   90.00
_cell.angle_gamma   90.00
#
_symmetry.space_group_name_H-M   'P 1'
#
loop_
_entity.id
_entity.type
_entity.pdbx_description
1 polymer ?
#
loop_
_entity_poly.entity_id
_entity_poly.type
_entity_poly.pdbx_seq_one_letter_code
_entity_poly.pdbx_strand_id
1 'polypeptide(L)'
;VEYQLYRYTTDIALAETVGAPVTLTAPDWAYTWADQLTTDINGNTYTYYVLELTAEEPGFTKDEDGLNVTNTYNYEDPDVLEDVMATKTWMPVDLLDSLKVPVTFQLYRYTTDPASPEMVGATVELNATGGWVYTWADMPTTDTIGNPYTYYVEETVTPAGFTKTEDGLTVTNTYIIPSDAIVAEKVWVGGPVPRPNVWFQLWRSWTHAGTTHHEIVPGADIQMLPDGTFSVFWTDIDMETIIGIPYIFYVKEVDAAGNSFTPENYTKQEEGLTVTNTYVPPMMIDPLYLNKVWEGGQAPYPAIYIHLYRNIPGGTPEPVSDPFPLDGVADPGCVSSCEISPWRWVVHNLPLTDIDGNPYTYTVRETDANGNDYTPENYVKSVAGYTITNTYSSPRINVTMTKVWSGGSGVRPTIQVQLYRNGVAHGSPVQLVHPNTTHTWTGLEKTDANGVEYRYTVDEVAVPAGYSKSVVGLTITNTFTGGKPPEVPYTGDANNALLYGVLALSSLAGFGAIVVGKRRKKK
;
A
#
# COMPACT_ATOMS: atom_id res chain seq x y z
N VAL A 1 19.21 71.64 -55.05
CA VAL A 1 20.51 72.31 -54.78
C VAL A 1 20.44 73.73 -55.31
N GLU A 2 20.97 74.70 -54.59
CA GLU A 2 20.89 76.14 -54.90
C GLU A 2 22.28 76.69 -55.27
N TYR A 3 22.35 77.46 -56.36
CA TYR A 3 23.59 77.97 -56.95
C TYR A 3 23.51 79.48 -57.17
N GLN A 4 24.60 80.19 -56.90
CA GLN A 4 24.72 81.63 -57.13
C GLN A 4 25.86 81.93 -58.10
N LEU A 5 25.55 82.69 -59.15
CA LEU A 5 26.55 83.23 -60.07
C LEU A 5 27.23 84.45 -59.46
N TYR A 6 28.55 84.52 -59.61
CA TYR A 6 29.42 85.63 -59.22
C TYR A 6 30.22 86.14 -60.42
N ARG A 7 30.65 87.39 -60.36
CA ARG A 7 31.58 87.96 -61.35
C ARG A 7 32.60 88.90 -60.72
N TYR A 8 33.78 88.99 -61.32
CA TYR A 8 34.85 89.92 -60.95
C TYR A 8 35.66 90.32 -62.19
N THR A 9 36.46 91.38 -62.11
CA THR A 9 37.31 91.83 -63.24
C THR A 9 38.76 91.41 -63.07
N THR A 10 39.47 91.99 -62.09
CA THR A 10 40.91 91.74 -61.85
C THR A 10 41.23 91.11 -60.50
N ASP A 11 40.32 91.20 -59.53
CA ASP A 11 40.49 90.69 -58.17
C ASP A 11 39.22 89.94 -57.73
N ILE A 12 39.36 88.66 -57.42
CA ILE A 12 38.26 87.79 -56.99
C ILE A 12 37.73 88.16 -55.59
N ALA A 13 38.54 88.83 -54.75
CA ALA A 13 38.09 89.33 -53.46
C ALA A 13 37.06 90.46 -53.57
N LEU A 14 36.87 91.02 -54.77
CA LEU A 14 35.86 92.04 -55.10
C LEU A 14 34.70 91.46 -55.93
N ALA A 15 34.52 90.15 -55.94
CA ALA A 15 33.43 89.52 -56.67
C ALA A 15 32.04 89.94 -56.15
N GLU A 16 31.15 90.27 -57.09
CA GLU A 16 29.76 90.63 -56.81
C GLU A 16 28.80 89.51 -57.25
N THR A 17 27.68 89.36 -56.54
CA THR A 17 26.62 88.41 -56.92
C THR A 17 25.88 88.91 -58.16
N VAL A 18 25.47 87.97 -59.00
CA VAL A 18 24.81 88.23 -60.28
C VAL A 18 23.39 87.66 -60.24
N GLY A 19 22.41 88.54 -60.00
CA GLY A 19 21.01 88.15 -59.85
C GLY A 19 20.74 87.41 -58.54
N ALA A 20 19.57 86.76 -58.47
CA ALA A 20 19.22 85.87 -57.36
C ALA A 20 19.81 84.45 -57.60
N PRO A 21 19.93 83.63 -56.54
CA PRO A 21 20.30 82.23 -56.68
C PRO A 21 19.28 81.45 -57.52
N VAL A 22 19.73 80.30 -58.04
CA VAL A 22 18.94 79.40 -58.89
C VAL A 22 18.93 78.01 -58.26
N THR A 23 17.76 77.43 -58.07
CA THR A 23 17.62 76.04 -57.62
C THR A 23 17.60 75.08 -58.80
N LEU A 24 18.50 74.09 -58.81
CA LEU A 24 18.49 72.95 -59.72
C LEU A 24 18.05 71.67 -58.99
N THR A 25 17.43 70.79 -59.75
CA THR A 25 16.84 69.52 -59.31
C THR A 25 16.95 68.50 -60.43
N ALA A 26 17.20 67.23 -60.10
CA ALA A 26 17.23 66.15 -61.08
C ALA A 26 15.94 66.13 -61.96
N PRO A 27 16.05 65.82 -63.26
CA PRO A 27 17.27 65.40 -63.97
C PRO A 27 18.12 66.57 -64.52
N ASP A 28 17.62 67.80 -64.50
CA ASP A 28 18.20 68.93 -65.22
C ASP A 28 19.22 69.71 -64.37
N TRP A 29 20.47 69.27 -64.42
CA TRP A 29 21.60 69.85 -63.68
C TRP A 29 22.39 70.94 -64.43
N ALA A 30 21.76 71.59 -65.43
CA ALA A 30 22.38 72.64 -66.23
C ALA A 30 21.50 73.90 -66.28
N TYR A 31 22.11 75.07 -66.18
CA TYR A 31 21.43 76.36 -66.26
C TYR A 31 22.24 77.37 -67.07
N THR A 32 21.57 78.39 -67.61
CA THR A 32 22.20 79.45 -68.40
C THR A 32 21.69 80.81 -67.93
N TRP A 33 22.58 81.57 -67.29
CA TRP A 33 22.36 83.00 -67.05
C TRP A 33 22.54 83.75 -68.38
N ALA A 34 21.43 84.15 -69.00
CA ALA A 34 21.44 84.95 -70.23
C ALA A 34 21.88 86.41 -69.99
N ASP A 35 22.24 87.11 -71.06
CA ASP A 35 22.48 88.56 -71.11
C ASP A 35 23.53 89.12 -70.12
N GLN A 36 24.54 88.31 -69.80
CA GLN A 36 25.62 88.70 -68.90
C GLN A 36 26.64 89.65 -69.55
N LEU A 37 27.06 90.66 -68.79
CA LEU A 37 28.00 91.69 -69.26
C LEU A 37 29.40 91.09 -69.45
N THR A 38 30.02 91.32 -70.61
CA THR A 38 31.39 90.85 -70.88
C THR A 38 32.47 91.76 -70.29
N THR A 39 32.17 93.04 -70.05
CA THR A 39 33.10 94.02 -69.48
C THR A 39 32.42 94.97 -68.47
N ASP A 40 33.20 95.53 -67.55
CA ASP A 40 32.77 96.63 -66.68
C ASP A 40 32.67 97.97 -67.44
N ILE A 41 32.28 99.05 -66.72
CA ILE A 41 32.18 100.41 -67.27
C ILE A 41 33.53 101.00 -67.73
N ASN A 42 34.65 100.42 -67.31
CA ASN A 42 36.01 100.84 -67.67
C ASN A 42 36.61 99.99 -68.80
N GLY A 43 35.91 98.96 -69.28
CA GLY A 43 36.35 98.05 -70.33
C GLY A 43 37.16 96.83 -69.84
N ASN A 44 37.25 96.60 -68.52
CA ASN A 44 37.88 95.40 -67.97
C ASN A 44 36.95 94.19 -68.17
N THR A 45 37.47 93.07 -68.67
CA THR A 45 36.69 91.83 -68.87
C THR A 45 36.20 91.26 -67.55
N TYR A 46 34.94 90.82 -67.49
CA TYR A 46 34.42 90.04 -66.36
C TYR A 46 34.80 88.56 -66.51
N THR A 47 35.36 87.99 -65.44
CA THR A 47 35.43 86.55 -65.20
C THR A 47 34.25 86.13 -64.33
N TYR A 48 33.60 85.03 -64.67
CA TYR A 48 32.42 84.51 -63.97
C TYR A 48 32.73 83.17 -63.31
N TYR A 49 32.13 82.92 -62.15
CA TYR A 49 32.15 81.64 -61.47
C TYR A 49 30.85 81.40 -60.69
N VAL A 50 30.54 80.14 -60.38
CA VAL A 50 29.35 79.72 -59.64
C VAL A 50 29.78 79.10 -58.32
N LEU A 51 29.05 79.39 -57.24
CA LEU A 51 29.15 78.69 -55.96
C LEU A 51 27.83 77.98 -55.65
N GLU A 52 27.92 76.81 -55.05
CA GLU A 52 26.81 76.09 -54.44
C GLU A 52 26.54 76.64 -53.03
N LEU A 53 25.31 77.13 -52.81
CA LEU A 53 24.85 77.71 -51.55
C LEU A 53 24.16 76.69 -50.63
N THR A 54 23.78 75.52 -51.15
CA THR A 54 23.30 74.42 -50.32
C THR A 54 24.44 73.92 -49.43
N ALA A 55 24.12 73.56 -48.19
CA ALA A 55 25.10 72.94 -47.31
C ALA A 55 25.50 71.56 -47.87
N GLU A 56 26.76 71.17 -47.67
CA GLU A 56 27.23 69.83 -47.98
C GLU A 56 26.43 68.82 -47.15
N GLU A 57 25.75 67.90 -47.82
CA GLU A 57 25.09 66.76 -47.18
C GLU A 57 26.15 65.72 -46.76
N PRO A 58 25.94 64.94 -45.69
CA PRO A 58 26.89 63.93 -45.23
C PRO A 58 27.43 63.03 -46.36
N GLY A 59 28.75 62.88 -46.41
CA GLY A 59 29.45 62.09 -47.44
C GLY A 59 29.55 62.73 -48.82
N PHE A 60 29.04 63.96 -49.03
CA PHE A 60 29.31 64.72 -50.26
C PHE A 60 30.45 65.72 -50.05
N THR A 61 31.37 65.74 -51.02
CA THR A 61 32.39 66.78 -51.16
C THR A 61 32.14 67.54 -52.46
N LYS A 62 32.32 68.86 -52.45
CA LYS A 62 32.15 69.70 -53.64
C LYS A 62 33.45 70.33 -54.13
N ASP A 63 33.60 70.40 -55.44
CA ASP A 63 34.66 71.12 -56.14
C ASP A 63 34.04 72.16 -57.08
N GLU A 64 34.49 73.42 -56.99
CA GLU A 64 33.86 74.60 -57.62
C GLU A 64 34.88 75.28 -58.55
N ASP A 65 34.96 74.84 -59.81
CA ASP A 65 35.89 75.36 -60.83
C ASP A 65 35.15 76.17 -61.91
N GLY A 66 35.25 77.50 -61.79
CA GLY A 66 34.63 78.44 -62.71
C GLY A 66 33.11 78.28 -62.73
N LEU A 67 32.57 77.83 -63.87
CA LEU A 67 31.12 77.63 -64.05
C LEU A 67 30.67 76.18 -63.81
N ASN A 68 31.59 75.28 -63.45
CA ASN A 68 31.28 73.88 -63.15
C ASN A 68 31.32 73.66 -61.62
N VAL A 69 30.30 73.00 -61.09
CA VAL A 69 30.32 72.47 -59.72
C VAL A 69 30.23 70.96 -59.80
N THR A 70 31.14 70.26 -59.14
CA THR A 70 31.21 68.79 -59.10
C THR A 70 30.99 68.32 -57.67
N ASN A 71 29.85 67.68 -57.41
CA ASN A 71 29.59 66.97 -56.16
C ASN A 71 30.04 65.51 -56.29
N THR A 72 30.91 65.07 -55.38
CA THR A 72 31.43 63.70 -55.32
C THR A 72 30.95 63.02 -54.05
N TYR A 73 30.24 61.90 -54.19
CA TYR A 73 29.82 61.09 -53.05
C TYR A 73 30.93 60.13 -52.61
N ASN A 74 31.17 60.07 -51.31
CA ASN A 74 32.08 59.15 -50.65
C ASN A 74 31.30 58.33 -49.61
N TYR A 75 31.00 57.07 -49.92
CA TYR A 75 30.32 56.14 -49.00
C TYR A 75 31.23 55.67 -47.84
N GLU A 76 32.53 55.99 -47.87
CA GLU A 76 33.51 55.74 -46.79
C GLU A 76 33.78 57.01 -45.95
N ASP A 77 32.97 58.06 -46.11
CA ASP A 77 33.07 59.26 -45.30
C ASP A 77 32.56 59.01 -43.87
N PRO A 78 33.31 59.37 -42.80
CA PRO A 78 32.86 59.17 -41.42
C PRO A 78 31.46 59.70 -41.09
N ASP A 79 30.97 60.73 -41.79
CA ASP A 79 29.65 61.29 -41.57
C ASP A 79 28.50 60.41 -42.14
N VAL A 80 28.81 59.34 -42.89
CA VAL A 80 27.84 58.35 -43.41
C VAL A 80 28.11 56.91 -42.95
N LEU A 81 28.98 56.72 -41.96
CA LEU A 81 29.21 55.44 -41.29
C LEU A 81 28.47 55.38 -39.94
N GLU A 82 27.85 54.25 -39.62
CA GLU A 82 27.19 54.00 -38.34
C GLU A 82 27.59 52.64 -37.74
N ASP A 83 27.55 52.54 -36.41
CA ASP A 83 27.73 51.28 -35.68
C ASP A 83 26.47 50.41 -35.81
N VAL A 84 26.55 49.31 -36.53
CA VAL A 84 25.46 48.33 -36.62
C VAL A 84 25.57 47.36 -35.45
N MET A 85 24.59 47.36 -34.55
CA MET A 85 24.55 46.46 -33.38
C MET A 85 23.44 45.42 -33.50
N ALA A 86 23.81 44.14 -33.43
CA ALA A 86 22.86 43.04 -33.32
C ALA A 86 22.73 42.52 -31.88
N THR A 87 21.53 42.05 -31.54
CA THR A 87 21.17 41.54 -30.22
C THR A 87 20.66 40.11 -30.29
N LYS A 88 21.16 39.26 -29.39
CA LYS A 88 20.65 37.91 -29.15
C LYS A 88 19.75 37.89 -27.92
N THR A 89 18.49 37.54 -28.12
CA THR A 89 17.51 37.32 -27.05
C THR A 89 17.29 35.82 -26.84
N TRP A 90 17.17 35.41 -25.58
CA TRP A 90 16.74 34.06 -25.19
C TRP A 90 15.39 34.18 -24.49
N MET A 91 14.44 33.32 -24.87
CA MET A 91 13.08 33.29 -24.33
C MET A 91 12.79 31.94 -23.66
N PRO A 92 12.18 31.93 -22.45
CA PRO A 92 11.77 33.09 -21.65
C PRO A 92 12.95 33.91 -21.09
N VAL A 93 12.68 35.13 -20.64
CA VAL A 93 13.67 36.09 -20.09
C VAL A 93 14.52 35.47 -18.97
N ASP A 94 13.90 34.67 -18.10
CA ASP A 94 14.54 34.01 -16.96
C ASP A 94 15.08 32.59 -17.26
N LEU A 95 15.24 32.23 -18.53
CA LEU A 95 15.86 30.96 -18.94
C LEU A 95 17.24 30.79 -18.28
N LEU A 96 17.51 29.60 -17.73
CA LEU A 96 18.79 29.31 -17.08
C LEU A 96 19.99 29.54 -18.01
N ASP A 97 21.02 30.21 -17.49
CA ASP A 97 22.25 30.47 -18.24
C ASP A 97 22.98 29.19 -18.68
N SER A 98 22.80 28.07 -17.97
CA SER A 98 23.34 26.76 -18.34
C SER A 98 22.76 26.18 -19.64
N LEU A 99 21.63 26.70 -20.13
CA LEU A 99 21.02 26.31 -21.41
C LEU A 99 21.39 27.25 -22.56
N LYS A 100 21.98 28.42 -22.28
CA LYS A 100 22.36 29.41 -23.29
C LYS A 100 23.73 29.05 -23.85
N VAL A 101 23.79 28.69 -25.12
CA VAL A 101 25.02 28.28 -25.83
C VAL A 101 25.49 29.39 -26.77
N PRO A 102 26.81 29.50 -27.07
CA PRO A 102 27.28 30.42 -28.09
C PRO A 102 26.57 30.20 -29.43
N VAL A 103 26.22 31.29 -30.10
CA VAL A 103 25.56 31.29 -31.41
C VAL A 103 26.37 32.11 -32.40
N THR A 104 26.20 31.86 -33.70
CA THR A 104 26.90 32.59 -34.75
C THR A 104 25.93 33.34 -35.66
N PHE A 105 26.17 34.64 -35.81
CA PHE A 105 25.38 35.51 -36.68
C PHE A 105 26.17 35.82 -37.95
N GLN A 106 25.46 35.83 -39.09
CA GLN A 106 25.94 36.42 -40.34
C GLN A 106 25.20 37.75 -40.56
N LEU A 107 25.95 38.83 -40.80
CA LEU A 107 25.39 40.12 -41.18
C LEU A 107 25.10 40.14 -42.68
N TYR A 108 23.97 40.73 -43.05
CA TYR A 108 23.56 41.00 -44.42
C TYR A 108 23.11 42.46 -44.58
N ARG A 109 23.23 42.97 -45.80
CA ARG A 109 22.69 44.29 -46.18
C ARG A 109 22.01 44.26 -47.55
N TYR A 110 21.09 45.18 -47.79
CA TYR A 110 20.43 45.38 -49.09
C TYR A 110 19.94 46.81 -49.25
N THR A 111 19.81 47.30 -50.49
CA THR A 111 19.23 48.63 -50.79
C THR A 111 17.78 48.58 -51.25
N THR A 112 17.29 47.41 -51.67
CA THR A 112 15.87 47.16 -52.01
C THR A 112 15.40 45.79 -51.51
N ASP A 113 14.22 45.79 -50.90
CA ASP A 113 13.61 44.65 -50.19
C ASP A 113 12.95 43.63 -51.14
N PRO A 114 13.16 42.30 -50.96
CA PRO A 114 14.44 41.65 -50.76
C PRO A 114 14.66 40.63 -51.92
N ALA A 115 15.55 40.97 -52.86
CA ALA A 115 15.77 40.13 -54.07
C ALA A 115 17.22 39.62 -54.22
N SER A 116 18.20 40.25 -53.57
CA SER A 116 19.62 39.87 -53.60
C SER A 116 20.37 40.52 -52.43
N PRO A 117 20.27 39.99 -51.20
CA PRO A 117 21.03 40.50 -50.06
C PRO A 117 22.53 40.23 -50.23
N GLU A 118 23.36 41.19 -49.81
CA GLU A 118 24.81 41.07 -49.78
C GLU A 118 25.28 40.60 -48.41
N MET A 119 26.16 39.59 -48.37
CA MET A 119 26.75 39.08 -47.13
C MET A 119 27.92 39.99 -46.69
N VAL A 120 27.85 40.50 -45.46
CA VAL A 120 28.84 41.45 -44.93
C VAL A 120 29.82 40.73 -44.00
N GLY A 121 31.09 40.71 -44.38
CA GLY A 121 32.17 40.15 -43.57
C GLY A 121 32.07 38.63 -43.33
N ALA A 122 32.66 38.18 -42.23
CA ALA A 122 32.59 36.79 -41.76
C ALA A 122 31.58 36.67 -40.60
N THR A 123 31.13 35.45 -40.34
CA THR A 123 30.27 35.14 -39.18
C THR A 123 30.93 35.54 -37.86
N VAL A 124 30.15 36.11 -36.95
CA VAL A 124 30.58 36.53 -35.61
C VAL A 124 29.93 35.65 -34.54
N GLU A 125 30.63 35.38 -33.44
CA GLU A 125 30.09 34.62 -32.31
C GLU A 125 29.51 35.56 -31.25
N LEU A 126 28.27 35.30 -30.80
CA LEU A 126 27.66 35.92 -29.63
C LEU A 126 27.59 34.88 -28.51
N ASN A 127 28.05 35.28 -27.32
CA ASN A 127 28.09 34.43 -26.13
C ASN A 127 27.84 35.27 -24.86
N ALA A 128 27.74 34.59 -23.70
CA ALA A 128 27.46 35.22 -22.42
C ALA A 128 28.51 36.27 -21.99
N THR A 129 29.78 36.07 -22.32
CA THR A 129 30.86 37.03 -21.99
C THR A 129 30.73 38.32 -22.80
N GLY A 130 30.28 38.21 -24.05
CA GLY A 130 29.94 39.37 -24.91
C GLY A 130 28.59 40.03 -24.58
N GLY A 131 27.89 39.60 -23.51
CA GLY A 131 26.60 40.17 -23.14
C GLY A 131 25.48 39.91 -24.15
N TRP A 132 25.62 38.90 -25.02
CA TRP A 132 24.67 38.57 -26.08
C TRP A 132 24.40 39.71 -27.08
N VAL A 133 25.39 40.59 -27.29
CA VAL A 133 25.37 41.63 -28.35
C VAL A 133 26.64 41.55 -29.18
N TYR A 134 26.58 42.08 -30.41
CA TYR A 134 27.77 42.31 -31.23
C TYR A 134 27.59 43.61 -32.04
N THR A 135 28.65 44.41 -32.14
CA THR A 135 28.66 45.66 -32.91
C THR A 135 29.69 45.55 -34.04
N TRP A 136 29.24 45.73 -35.28
CA TRP A 136 30.10 46.03 -36.41
C TRP A 136 30.26 47.55 -36.48
N ALA A 137 31.46 48.02 -36.17
CA ALA A 137 31.79 49.44 -36.22
C ALA A 137 31.95 49.94 -37.66
N ASP A 138 31.74 51.24 -37.88
CA ASP A 138 32.04 51.94 -39.13
C ASP A 138 31.34 51.32 -40.37
N MET A 139 30.09 50.87 -40.24
CA MET A 139 29.33 50.28 -41.36
C MET A 139 28.70 51.37 -42.23
N PRO A 140 28.85 51.32 -43.57
CA PRO A 140 28.31 52.36 -44.44
C PRO A 140 26.78 52.33 -44.47
N THR A 141 26.16 53.49 -44.26
CA THR A 141 24.69 53.63 -44.29
C THR A 141 24.11 53.56 -45.72
N THR A 142 24.94 53.63 -46.75
CA THR A 142 24.55 53.66 -48.17
C THR A 142 25.48 52.85 -49.08
N ASP A 143 25.03 52.54 -50.29
CA ASP A 143 25.87 52.00 -51.35
C ASP A 143 26.76 53.04 -52.04
N THR A 144 27.57 52.59 -53.01
CA THR A 144 28.52 53.42 -53.76
C THR A 144 27.90 54.58 -54.57
N ILE A 145 26.58 54.69 -54.62
CA ILE A 145 25.82 55.70 -55.35
C ILE A 145 24.81 56.42 -54.43
N GLY A 146 24.88 56.18 -53.10
CA GLY A 146 24.06 56.86 -52.10
C GLY A 146 22.67 56.25 -51.83
N ASN A 147 22.37 55.03 -52.32
CA ASN A 147 21.12 54.36 -51.95
C ASN A 147 21.26 53.78 -50.52
N PRO A 148 20.28 53.98 -49.61
CA PRO A 148 20.40 53.55 -48.22
C PRO A 148 20.43 52.02 -48.08
N TYR A 149 21.32 51.51 -47.23
CA TYR A 149 21.34 50.11 -46.82
C TYR A 149 20.36 49.85 -45.68
N THR A 150 19.63 48.73 -45.77
CA THR A 150 18.98 48.09 -44.63
C THR A 150 19.82 46.89 -44.20
N TYR A 151 20.15 46.82 -42.92
CA TYR A 151 20.94 45.73 -42.33
C TYR A 151 20.06 44.74 -41.57
N TYR A 152 20.39 43.46 -41.67
CA TYR A 152 19.76 42.39 -40.88
C TYR A 152 20.75 41.25 -40.61
N VAL A 153 20.44 40.39 -39.62
CA VAL A 153 21.27 39.23 -39.28
C VAL A 153 20.51 37.93 -39.42
N GLU A 154 21.23 36.86 -39.75
CA GLU A 154 20.75 35.48 -39.67
C GLU A 154 21.61 34.69 -38.68
N GLU A 155 20.98 33.95 -37.77
CA GLU A 155 21.64 32.90 -36.97
C GLU A 155 21.86 31.67 -37.85
N THR A 156 23.13 31.36 -38.11
CA THR A 156 23.49 30.34 -39.12
C THR A 156 23.11 28.91 -38.73
N VAL A 157 23.02 28.65 -37.41
CA VAL A 157 22.64 27.35 -36.85
C VAL A 157 21.78 27.58 -35.60
N THR A 158 20.53 27.11 -35.63
CA THR A 158 19.67 27.10 -34.43
C THR A 158 20.12 26.00 -33.46
N PRO A 159 20.40 26.31 -32.19
CA PRO A 159 20.73 25.34 -31.16
C PRO A 159 19.63 24.28 -30.96
N ALA A 160 20.05 23.04 -30.63
CA ALA A 160 19.11 21.97 -30.29
C ALA A 160 18.29 22.34 -29.05
N GLY A 161 16.98 22.05 -29.07
CA GLY A 161 16.05 22.43 -28.01
C GLY A 161 15.51 23.87 -28.12
N PHE A 162 15.72 24.56 -29.25
CA PHE A 162 15.20 25.91 -29.48
C PHE A 162 14.51 26.04 -30.85
N THR A 163 13.52 26.93 -30.92
CA THR A 163 13.08 27.57 -32.17
C THR A 163 13.70 28.96 -32.26
N LYS A 164 13.84 29.52 -33.47
CA LYS A 164 14.32 30.90 -33.69
C LYS A 164 13.29 31.77 -34.39
N THR A 165 13.35 33.07 -34.11
CA THR A 165 12.70 34.16 -34.84
C THR A 165 13.71 35.26 -35.10
N GLU A 166 13.71 35.84 -36.29
CA GLU A 166 14.67 36.84 -36.75
C GLU A 166 13.90 38.09 -37.20
N ASP A 167 14.27 39.26 -36.66
CA ASP A 167 13.64 40.55 -36.92
C ASP A 167 14.72 41.64 -37.01
N GLY A 168 15.10 41.97 -38.25
CA GLY A 168 16.20 42.89 -38.55
C GLY A 168 17.51 42.48 -37.88
N LEU A 169 17.95 43.28 -36.90
CA LEU A 169 19.19 43.07 -36.14
C LEU A 169 18.98 42.26 -34.84
N THR A 170 17.78 41.73 -34.59
CA THR A 170 17.47 40.93 -33.39
C THR A 170 17.16 39.49 -33.75
N VAL A 171 17.84 38.55 -33.09
CA VAL A 171 17.47 37.11 -33.13
C VAL A 171 16.96 36.68 -31.76
N THR A 172 15.79 36.06 -31.71
CA THR A 172 15.21 35.50 -30.49
C THR A 172 15.15 33.98 -30.60
N ASN A 173 15.82 33.27 -29.68
CA ASN A 173 15.62 31.82 -29.53
C ASN A 173 14.64 31.53 -28.41
N THR A 174 13.57 30.81 -28.73
CA THR A 174 12.55 30.37 -27.78
C THR A 174 12.81 28.91 -27.43
N TYR A 175 12.99 28.66 -26.14
CA TYR A 175 13.27 27.33 -25.61
C TYR A 175 12.06 26.40 -25.80
N ILE A 176 12.34 25.18 -26.28
CA ILE A 176 11.36 24.09 -26.44
C ILE A 176 11.49 23.21 -25.20
N ILE A 177 10.45 23.18 -24.36
CA ILE A 177 10.39 22.28 -23.21
C ILE A 177 10.37 20.83 -23.74
N PRO A 178 11.31 19.96 -23.34
CA PRO A 178 11.26 18.56 -23.68
C PRO A 178 10.13 17.85 -22.91
N SER A 179 9.46 16.92 -23.59
CA SER A 179 8.44 16.05 -23.00
C SER A 179 8.78 14.58 -23.23
N ASP A 180 8.33 13.73 -22.31
CA ASP A 180 8.50 12.26 -22.38
C ASP A 180 7.30 11.55 -21.72
N ALA A 181 7.29 10.23 -21.74
CA ALA A 181 6.34 9.41 -21.01
C ALA A 181 6.83 9.09 -19.58
N ILE A 182 5.95 9.28 -18.59
CA ILE A 182 6.21 8.88 -17.21
C ILE A 182 5.46 7.58 -16.92
N VAL A 183 6.17 6.58 -16.38
CA VAL A 183 5.59 5.30 -15.92
C VAL A 183 5.66 5.23 -14.41
N ALA A 184 4.57 4.79 -13.77
CA ALA A 184 4.52 4.54 -12.33
C ALA A 184 4.09 3.10 -12.03
N GLU A 185 4.62 2.55 -10.94
CA GLU A 185 4.50 1.14 -10.57
C GLU A 185 3.73 0.94 -9.26
N LYS A 186 2.92 -0.13 -9.23
CA LYS A 186 2.16 -0.56 -8.07
C LYS A 186 2.67 -1.89 -7.56
N VAL A 187 3.20 -1.87 -6.34
CA VAL A 187 3.63 -3.07 -5.62
C VAL A 187 2.58 -3.42 -4.56
N TRP A 188 2.34 -4.71 -4.38
CA TRP A 188 1.46 -5.26 -3.35
C TRP A 188 2.18 -6.38 -2.63
N VAL A 189 2.30 -6.26 -1.30
CA VAL A 189 2.89 -7.27 -0.43
C VAL A 189 1.75 -8.01 0.28
N GLY A 190 1.52 -9.25 -0.13
CA GLY A 190 0.43 -10.11 0.36
C GLY A 190 -0.97 -9.63 -0.05
N GLY A 191 -1.93 -9.99 0.79
CA GLY A 191 -3.34 -9.61 0.76
C GLY A 191 -4.22 -10.43 -0.18
N PRO A 192 -5.54 -10.47 0.09
CA PRO A 192 -6.48 -11.30 -0.64
C PRO A 192 -6.63 -10.90 -2.11
N VAL A 193 -7.07 -11.86 -2.92
CA VAL A 193 -7.52 -11.65 -4.30
C VAL A 193 -9.05 -11.79 -4.40
N PRO A 194 -9.74 -10.98 -5.21
CA PRO A 194 -9.21 -9.87 -6.02
C PRO A 194 -8.79 -8.67 -5.18
N ARG A 195 -7.79 -7.92 -5.65
CA ARG A 195 -7.31 -6.71 -4.97
C ARG A 195 -8.27 -5.53 -5.20
N PRO A 196 -8.37 -4.59 -4.24
CA PRO A 196 -9.21 -3.41 -4.40
C PRO A 196 -8.61 -2.46 -5.45
N ASN A 197 -9.47 -1.80 -6.22
CA ASN A 197 -9.05 -0.75 -7.14
C ASN A 197 -8.39 0.40 -6.37
N VAL A 198 -7.28 0.89 -6.90
CA VAL A 198 -6.60 2.11 -6.45
C VAL A 198 -6.38 3.03 -7.65
N TRP A 199 -6.11 4.31 -7.41
CA TRP A 199 -5.81 5.26 -8.47
C TRP A 199 -4.49 5.96 -8.18
N PHE A 200 -3.72 6.27 -9.23
CA PHE A 200 -2.53 7.11 -9.13
C PHE A 200 -2.81 8.49 -9.71
N GLN A 201 -2.41 9.51 -8.96
CA GLN A 201 -2.31 10.88 -9.44
C GLN A 201 -0.82 11.23 -9.58
N LEU A 202 -0.43 11.74 -10.74
CA LEU A 202 0.94 12.16 -11.00
C LEU A 202 1.20 13.55 -10.42
N TRP A 203 2.29 13.68 -9.69
CA TRP A 203 2.78 14.93 -9.11
C TRP A 203 4.21 15.22 -9.61
N ARG A 204 4.57 16.50 -9.60
CA ARG A 204 5.94 16.97 -9.88
C ARG A 204 6.40 17.98 -8.85
N SER A 205 7.70 18.02 -8.59
CA SER A 205 8.36 19.03 -7.78
C SER A 205 9.61 19.58 -8.45
N TRP A 206 10.00 20.80 -8.08
CA TRP A 206 11.20 21.47 -8.56
C TRP A 206 11.68 22.47 -7.52
N THR A 207 12.98 22.76 -7.50
CA THR A 207 13.55 23.76 -6.59
C THR A 207 14.08 24.95 -7.38
N HIS A 208 13.55 26.14 -7.11
CA HIS A 208 14.02 27.40 -7.69
C HIS A 208 14.31 28.40 -6.56
N ALA A 209 15.44 29.11 -6.65
CA ALA A 209 15.88 30.09 -5.64
C ALA A 209 15.81 29.59 -4.17
N GLY A 210 16.07 28.29 -3.94
CA GLY A 210 16.02 27.66 -2.61
C GLY A 210 14.61 27.29 -2.11
N THR A 211 13.56 27.52 -2.90
CA THR A 211 12.18 27.10 -2.59
C THR A 211 11.80 25.87 -3.41
N THR A 212 11.32 24.81 -2.76
CA THR A 212 10.80 23.62 -3.46
C THR A 212 9.29 23.71 -3.64
N HIS A 213 8.87 23.78 -4.91
CA HIS A 213 7.47 23.79 -5.31
C HIS A 213 6.98 22.37 -5.61
N HIS A 214 5.68 22.14 -5.44
CA HIS A 214 5.04 20.84 -5.66
C HIS A 214 3.65 21.07 -6.25
N GLU A 215 3.27 20.33 -7.29
CA GLU A 215 1.92 20.39 -7.87
C GLU A 215 1.50 19.04 -8.47
N ILE A 216 0.19 18.90 -8.71
CA ILE A 216 -0.36 17.86 -9.58
C ILE A 216 0.04 18.22 -11.01
N VAL A 217 0.54 17.27 -11.80
CA VAL A 217 0.96 17.54 -13.18
C VAL A 217 -0.24 18.04 -14.00
N PRO A 218 -0.21 19.27 -14.55
CA PRO A 218 -1.34 19.82 -15.29
C PRO A 218 -1.69 18.95 -16.51
N GLY A 219 -2.98 18.66 -16.69
CA GLY A 219 -3.46 17.83 -17.80
C GLY A 219 -3.25 16.32 -17.65
N ALA A 220 -2.53 15.86 -16.62
CA ALA A 220 -2.37 14.43 -16.36
C ALA A 220 -3.64 13.86 -15.67
N ASP A 221 -4.33 12.94 -16.36
CA ASP A 221 -5.50 12.24 -15.80
C ASP A 221 -5.16 11.38 -14.58
N ILE A 222 -6.13 11.19 -13.69
CA ILE A 222 -6.01 10.23 -12.58
C ILE A 222 -6.18 8.81 -13.14
N GLN A 223 -5.14 7.99 -13.08
CA GLN A 223 -5.11 6.66 -13.69
C GLN A 223 -5.63 5.59 -12.72
N MET A 224 -6.54 4.73 -13.18
CA MET A 224 -7.08 3.61 -12.39
C MET A 224 -6.20 2.36 -12.52
N LEU A 225 -5.94 1.71 -11.39
CA LEU A 225 -5.29 0.40 -11.29
C LEU A 225 -6.31 -0.61 -10.71
N PRO A 226 -7.08 -1.32 -11.55
CA PRO A 226 -7.88 -2.45 -11.12
C PRO A 226 -7.00 -3.68 -10.81
N ASP A 227 -7.60 -4.71 -10.20
CA ASP A 227 -6.90 -5.96 -9.90
C ASP A 227 -6.11 -6.52 -11.10
N GLY A 228 -4.90 -7.01 -10.85
CA GLY A 228 -3.95 -7.44 -11.87
C GLY A 228 -3.22 -6.33 -12.64
N THR A 229 -3.51 -5.04 -12.39
CA THR A 229 -2.78 -3.91 -13.01
C THR A 229 -1.67 -3.41 -12.08
N PHE A 230 -0.43 -3.48 -12.56
CA PHE A 230 0.78 -3.16 -11.77
C PHE A 230 1.53 -1.92 -12.25
N SER A 231 1.11 -1.29 -13.34
CA SER A 231 1.70 -0.05 -13.83
C SER A 231 0.69 0.79 -14.60
N VAL A 232 0.93 2.10 -14.59
CA VAL A 232 0.21 3.10 -15.39
C VAL A 232 1.23 4.04 -16.02
N PHE A 233 0.85 4.73 -17.09
CA PHE A 233 1.71 5.71 -17.73
C PHE A 233 0.93 6.94 -18.18
N TRP A 234 1.66 8.05 -18.31
CA TRP A 234 1.22 9.30 -18.92
C TRP A 234 2.19 9.63 -20.05
N THR A 235 1.69 10.16 -21.16
CA THR A 235 2.51 10.61 -22.30
C THR A 235 2.59 12.13 -22.33
N ASP A 236 3.54 12.66 -23.12
CA ASP A 236 3.63 14.09 -23.45
C ASP A 236 3.76 14.99 -22.20
N ILE A 237 4.47 14.50 -21.18
CA ILE A 237 4.69 15.21 -19.92
C ILE A 237 5.93 16.09 -20.02
N ASP A 238 5.77 17.40 -19.86
CA ASP A 238 6.86 18.37 -19.73
C ASP A 238 7.85 17.94 -18.64
N MET A 239 9.09 17.65 -19.02
CA MET A 239 10.14 17.11 -18.14
C MET A 239 10.83 18.19 -17.30
N GLU A 240 10.70 19.45 -17.70
CA GLU A 240 11.26 20.59 -16.98
C GLU A 240 10.37 21.84 -17.10
N THR A 241 10.60 22.81 -16.21
CA THR A 241 9.92 24.11 -16.25
C THR A 241 10.26 24.88 -17.53
N ILE A 242 9.44 25.88 -17.87
CA ILE A 242 9.67 26.79 -19.02
C ILE A 242 11.04 27.51 -18.99
N ILE A 243 11.70 27.59 -17.83
CA ILE A 243 13.04 28.17 -17.66
C ILE A 243 14.17 27.13 -17.63
N GLY A 244 13.88 25.83 -17.80
CA GLY A 244 14.89 24.77 -17.88
C GLY A 244 15.31 24.14 -16.54
N ILE A 245 14.46 24.23 -15.50
CA ILE A 245 14.68 23.53 -14.23
C ILE A 245 13.99 22.16 -14.29
N PRO A 246 14.72 21.03 -14.15
CA PRO A 246 14.15 19.69 -14.23
C PRO A 246 13.15 19.40 -13.11
N TYR A 247 12.08 18.69 -13.47
CA TYR A 247 11.11 18.18 -12.52
C TYR A 247 11.57 16.85 -11.89
N ILE A 248 11.19 16.65 -10.63
CA ILE A 248 11.21 15.36 -9.96
C ILE A 248 9.77 14.86 -9.90
N PHE A 249 9.50 13.74 -10.58
CA PHE A 249 8.16 13.14 -10.62
C PHE A 249 7.96 12.12 -9.51
N TYR A 250 6.72 12.06 -9.01
CA TYR A 250 6.29 11.08 -8.04
C TYR A 250 4.77 10.87 -8.13
N VAL A 251 4.26 9.76 -7.61
CA VAL A 251 2.81 9.48 -7.57
C VAL A 251 2.28 9.46 -6.15
N LYS A 252 0.98 9.75 -6.01
CA LYS A 252 0.21 9.49 -4.80
C LYS A 252 -0.91 8.51 -5.09
N GLU A 253 -1.18 7.62 -4.14
CA GLU A 253 -2.34 6.72 -4.20
C GLU A 253 -3.59 7.43 -3.67
N VAL A 254 -4.59 7.50 -4.54
CA VAL A 254 -5.82 8.27 -4.36
C VAL A 254 -7.06 7.43 -4.66
N ASP A 255 -8.22 7.94 -4.28
CA ASP A 255 -9.51 7.45 -4.75
C ASP A 255 -9.83 8.01 -6.16
N ALA A 256 -10.97 7.59 -6.72
CA ALA A 256 -11.41 8.05 -8.03
C ALA A 256 -11.75 9.57 -8.11
N ALA A 257 -11.75 10.28 -6.98
CA ALA A 257 -11.95 11.73 -6.88
C ALA A 257 -10.66 12.50 -6.56
N GLY A 258 -9.52 11.81 -6.43
CA GLY A 258 -8.21 12.43 -6.14
C GLY A 258 -7.92 12.66 -4.65
N ASN A 259 -8.74 12.16 -3.72
CA ASN A 259 -8.43 12.22 -2.29
C ASN A 259 -7.41 11.15 -1.92
N SER A 260 -6.51 11.41 -0.97
CA SER A 260 -5.58 10.39 -0.48
C SER A 260 -6.32 9.17 0.04
N PHE A 261 -5.98 8.00 -0.50
CA PHE A 261 -6.65 6.74 -0.22
C PHE A 261 -5.63 5.68 0.19
N THR A 262 -6.06 4.79 1.09
CA THR A 262 -5.39 3.53 1.41
C THR A 262 -6.49 2.48 1.55
N PRO A 263 -6.41 1.33 0.88
CA PRO A 263 -7.41 0.27 1.03
C PRO A 263 -7.49 -0.28 2.47
N GLU A 264 -8.66 -0.78 2.84
CA GLU A 264 -8.88 -1.39 4.16
C GLU A 264 -7.94 -2.59 4.39
N ASN A 265 -7.37 -2.70 5.58
CA ASN A 265 -6.39 -3.73 5.96
C ASN A 265 -5.07 -3.66 5.15
N TYR A 266 -4.70 -2.50 4.62
CA TYR A 266 -3.36 -2.23 4.08
C TYR A 266 -2.70 -1.01 4.73
N THR A 267 -1.37 -1.01 4.78
CA THR A 267 -0.56 0.21 4.88
C THR A 267 -0.01 0.56 3.51
N LYS A 268 0.21 1.85 3.23
CA LYS A 268 0.85 2.31 1.99
C LYS A 268 2.17 3.04 2.23
N GLN A 269 3.09 2.88 1.29
CA GLN A 269 4.34 3.62 1.16
C GLN A 269 4.42 4.18 -0.26
N GLU A 270 4.61 5.50 -0.38
CA GLU A 270 4.72 6.24 -1.64
C GLU A 270 6.18 6.72 -1.76
N GLU A 271 6.92 6.23 -2.76
CA GLU A 271 8.33 6.54 -2.96
C GLU A 271 8.65 6.77 -4.44
N GLY A 272 8.80 8.04 -4.81
CA GLY A 272 8.96 8.44 -6.22
C GLY A 272 7.79 7.94 -7.07
N LEU A 273 8.09 7.19 -8.13
CA LEU A 273 7.10 6.64 -9.06
C LEU A 273 6.57 5.26 -8.65
N THR A 274 6.84 4.80 -7.42
CA THR A 274 6.38 3.49 -6.92
C THR A 274 5.50 3.65 -5.68
N VAL A 275 4.35 2.95 -5.65
CA VAL A 275 3.53 2.82 -4.43
C VAL A 275 3.43 1.36 -4.00
N THR A 276 3.91 1.06 -2.79
CA THR A 276 3.78 -0.26 -2.17
C THR A 276 2.62 -0.29 -1.18
N ASN A 277 1.66 -1.20 -1.37
CA ASN A 277 0.67 -1.53 -0.34
C ASN A 277 1.03 -2.85 0.34
N THR A 278 1.11 -2.85 1.66
CA THR A 278 1.41 -4.04 2.47
C THR A 278 0.18 -4.44 3.26
N TYR A 279 -0.26 -5.68 3.07
CA TYR A 279 -1.43 -6.21 3.78
C TYR A 279 -1.14 -6.38 5.28
N VAL A 280 -2.09 -5.95 6.09
CA VAL A 280 -2.09 -6.09 7.54
C VAL A 280 -3.30 -6.95 7.91
N PRO A 281 -3.11 -8.25 8.21
CA PRO A 281 -4.21 -9.14 8.57
C PRO A 281 -5.06 -8.56 9.71
N PRO A 282 -6.39 -8.44 9.55
CA PRO A 282 -7.27 -7.93 10.60
C PRO A 282 -7.26 -8.89 11.80
N MET A 283 -7.38 -8.35 13.00
CA MET A 283 -7.36 -9.12 14.25
C MET A 283 -8.78 -9.37 14.77
N MET A 284 -8.99 -10.47 15.48
CA MET A 284 -10.24 -10.72 16.20
C MET A 284 -10.45 -9.63 17.27
N ILE A 285 -11.61 -8.96 17.21
CA ILE A 285 -12.00 -7.92 18.18
C ILE A 285 -12.34 -8.56 19.53
N ASP A 286 -13.16 -9.62 19.50
CA ASP A 286 -13.50 -10.39 20.69
C ASP A 286 -12.44 -11.47 20.97
N PRO A 287 -12.02 -11.66 22.22
CA PRO A 287 -11.07 -12.71 22.58
C PRO A 287 -11.70 -14.10 22.50
N LEU A 288 -10.84 -15.10 22.26
CA LEU A 288 -11.23 -16.50 22.27
C LEU A 288 -11.21 -17.05 23.70
N TYR A 289 -12.31 -17.68 24.12
CA TYR A 289 -12.39 -18.34 25.43
C TYR A 289 -12.30 -19.86 25.25
N LEU A 290 -11.19 -20.43 25.68
CA LEU A 290 -10.94 -21.87 25.66
C LEU A 290 -11.30 -22.42 27.04
N ASN A 291 -12.25 -23.35 27.07
CA ASN A 291 -12.85 -23.84 28.31
C ASN A 291 -12.47 -25.29 28.53
N LYS A 292 -12.16 -25.63 29.78
CA LYS A 292 -11.97 -26.99 30.25
C LYS A 292 -13.08 -27.33 31.25
N VAL A 293 -13.72 -28.47 31.03
CA VAL A 293 -14.80 -29.02 31.87
C VAL A 293 -14.41 -30.40 32.36
N TRP A 294 -14.77 -30.70 33.60
CA TRP A 294 -14.62 -32.00 34.24
C TRP A 294 -16.01 -32.52 34.60
N GLU A 295 -16.36 -33.71 34.13
CA GLU A 295 -17.63 -34.37 34.41
C GLU A 295 -17.40 -35.60 35.29
N GLY A 296 -17.77 -35.50 36.56
CA GLY A 296 -17.52 -36.56 37.54
C GLY A 296 -16.07 -36.64 37.99
N GLY A 297 -15.73 -37.73 38.67
CA GLY A 297 -14.47 -37.88 39.41
C GLY A 297 -14.47 -37.05 40.70
N GLN A 298 -13.34 -37.07 41.42
CA GLN A 298 -13.16 -36.34 42.67
C GLN A 298 -12.04 -35.32 42.52
N ALA A 299 -12.28 -34.08 42.96
CA ALA A 299 -11.25 -33.05 43.04
C ALA A 299 -10.16 -33.39 44.11
N PRO A 300 -8.92 -32.92 43.94
CA PRO A 300 -8.41 -32.08 42.85
C PRO A 300 -8.24 -32.85 41.54
N TYR A 301 -8.55 -32.18 40.43
CA TYR A 301 -8.31 -32.72 39.08
C TYR A 301 -6.82 -32.54 38.70
N PRO A 302 -6.25 -33.41 37.86
CA PRO A 302 -4.87 -33.25 37.40
C PRO A 302 -4.74 -32.06 36.45
N ALA A 303 -3.61 -31.36 36.52
CA ALA A 303 -3.26 -30.32 35.56
C ALA A 303 -3.16 -30.90 34.13
N ILE A 304 -3.60 -30.11 33.16
CA ILE A 304 -3.57 -30.45 31.72
C ILE A 304 -2.99 -29.29 30.93
N TYR A 305 -2.67 -29.47 29.65
CA TYR A 305 -2.33 -28.37 28.76
C TYR A 305 -3.39 -28.23 27.67
N ILE A 306 -3.71 -26.98 27.31
CA ILE A 306 -4.50 -26.65 26.14
C ILE A 306 -3.59 -26.08 25.07
N HIS A 307 -3.71 -26.59 23.85
CA HIS A 307 -2.94 -26.13 22.70
C HIS A 307 -3.89 -25.61 21.62
N LEU A 308 -3.75 -24.32 21.29
CA LEU A 308 -4.52 -23.64 20.24
C LEU A 308 -3.82 -23.78 18.89
N TYR A 309 -4.56 -24.21 17.87
CA TYR A 309 -4.11 -24.33 16.50
C TYR A 309 -4.89 -23.42 15.57
N ARG A 310 -4.22 -22.87 14.56
CA ARG A 310 -4.81 -22.17 13.41
C ARG A 310 -4.66 -23.01 12.15
N ASN A 311 -5.57 -22.85 11.20
CA ASN A 311 -5.53 -23.59 9.94
C ASN A 311 -6.19 -22.80 8.79
N ILE A 312 -5.53 -22.75 7.63
CA ILE A 312 -6.08 -22.19 6.38
C ILE A 312 -6.71 -23.30 5.51
N PRO A 313 -7.60 -22.98 4.56
CA PRO A 313 -8.19 -23.96 3.65
C PRO A 313 -7.11 -24.74 2.87
N GLY A 314 -7.11 -26.07 3.00
CA GLY A 314 -6.13 -26.95 2.35
C GLY A 314 -4.73 -27.00 3.00
N GLY A 315 -4.49 -26.19 4.04
CA GLY A 315 -3.24 -26.19 4.80
C GLY A 315 -3.14 -27.31 5.85
N THR A 316 -1.98 -27.39 6.50
CA THR A 316 -1.77 -28.19 7.71
C THR A 316 -2.00 -27.33 8.96
N PRO A 317 -2.66 -27.83 10.03
CA PRO A 317 -2.85 -27.06 11.25
C PRO A 317 -1.52 -26.68 11.92
N GLU A 318 -1.35 -25.39 12.22
CA GLU A 318 -0.18 -24.82 12.87
C GLU A 318 -0.49 -24.46 14.33
N PRO A 319 0.45 -24.67 15.27
CA PRO A 319 0.32 -24.16 16.64
C PRO A 319 0.36 -22.63 16.65
N VAL A 320 -0.48 -22.00 17.48
CA VAL A 320 -0.55 -20.53 17.63
C VAL A 320 0.43 -20.03 18.69
N SER A 321 0.70 -20.86 19.69
CA SER A 321 1.60 -20.64 20.81
C SER A 321 2.13 -21.99 21.29
N ASP A 322 3.05 -21.99 22.26
CA ASP A 322 3.32 -23.19 23.06
C ASP A 322 2.06 -23.68 23.82
N PRO A 323 2.01 -24.94 24.26
CA PRO A 323 0.92 -25.48 25.08
C PRO A 323 0.73 -24.66 26.37
N PHE A 324 -0.49 -24.20 26.62
CA PHE A 324 -0.84 -23.39 27.78
C PHE A 324 -1.28 -24.29 28.95
N PRO A 325 -0.67 -24.20 30.14
CA PRO A 325 -1.06 -25.00 31.29
C PRO A 325 -2.42 -24.56 31.84
N LEU A 326 -3.24 -25.53 32.29
CA LEU A 326 -4.36 -25.29 33.19
C LEU A 326 -4.17 -26.18 34.42
N ASP A 327 -3.96 -25.57 35.58
CA ASP A 327 -3.79 -26.27 36.87
C ASP A 327 -5.03 -26.19 37.78
N GLY A 328 -6.04 -25.42 37.36
CA GLY A 328 -7.28 -25.20 38.11
C GLY A 328 -7.23 -24.01 39.07
N VAL A 329 -6.21 -23.16 38.98
CA VAL A 329 -6.09 -21.90 39.70
C VAL A 329 -6.01 -20.75 38.70
N ALA A 330 -6.83 -19.72 38.89
CA ALA A 330 -6.78 -18.54 38.03
C ALA A 330 -5.51 -17.71 38.25
N ASP A 331 -4.91 -17.23 37.16
CA ASP A 331 -3.73 -16.36 37.15
C ASP A 331 -4.03 -15.01 37.83
N PRO A 332 -3.35 -14.66 38.94
CA PRO A 332 -3.59 -13.40 39.63
C PRO A 332 -3.23 -12.19 38.77
N GLY A 333 -4.21 -11.28 38.58
CA GLY A 333 -4.00 -10.05 37.81
C GLY A 333 -3.96 -10.24 36.30
N CYS A 334 -4.48 -11.35 35.77
CA CYS A 334 -4.58 -11.61 34.34
C CYS A 334 -5.24 -10.45 33.56
N VAL A 335 -4.54 -9.95 32.52
CA VAL A 335 -5.01 -8.89 31.61
C VAL A 335 -5.15 -9.33 30.15
N SER A 336 -4.40 -10.35 29.72
CA SER A 336 -4.52 -10.97 28.39
C SER A 336 -3.72 -12.28 28.33
N SER A 337 -4.21 -13.27 27.57
CA SER A 337 -3.47 -14.52 27.25
C SER A 337 -3.16 -15.45 28.44
N CYS A 338 -4.00 -15.45 29.49
CA CYS A 338 -3.81 -16.18 30.76
C CYS A 338 -5.10 -16.86 31.30
N GLU A 339 -5.00 -17.61 32.40
CA GLU A 339 -6.13 -18.32 33.03
C GLU A 339 -7.00 -17.34 33.87
N ILE A 340 -8.08 -16.80 33.29
CA ILE A 340 -8.94 -15.80 33.98
C ILE A 340 -9.89 -16.37 35.03
N SER A 341 -10.14 -17.68 34.98
CA SER A 341 -10.90 -18.44 35.98
C SER A 341 -10.45 -19.89 35.92
N PRO A 342 -10.56 -20.68 37.01
CA PRO A 342 -10.21 -22.09 36.99
C PRO A 342 -10.73 -22.80 35.75
N TRP A 343 -9.83 -23.45 35.02
CA TRP A 343 -10.11 -24.21 33.80
C TRP A 343 -10.55 -23.35 32.59
N ARG A 344 -10.16 -22.07 32.51
CA ARG A 344 -10.44 -21.20 31.36
C ARG A 344 -9.26 -20.30 30.97
N TRP A 345 -8.73 -20.55 29.78
CA TRP A 345 -7.75 -19.69 29.12
C TRP A 345 -8.46 -18.69 28.18
N VAL A 346 -8.01 -17.43 28.17
CA VAL A 346 -8.49 -16.39 27.23
C VAL A 346 -7.36 -15.96 26.31
N VAL A 347 -7.60 -15.83 25.00
CA VAL A 347 -6.58 -15.45 24.01
C VAL A 347 -7.05 -14.24 23.19
N HIS A 348 -6.20 -13.22 23.09
CA HIS A 348 -6.47 -11.97 22.37
C HIS A 348 -5.62 -11.85 21.10
N ASN A 349 -5.94 -10.88 20.24
CA ASN A 349 -5.11 -10.45 19.10
C ASN A 349 -4.74 -11.58 18.14
N LEU A 350 -5.69 -12.49 17.88
CA LEU A 350 -5.55 -13.55 16.90
C LEU A 350 -5.85 -12.99 15.50
N PRO A 351 -5.01 -13.22 14.48
CA PRO A 351 -5.28 -12.77 13.11
C PRO A 351 -6.44 -13.56 12.50
N LEU A 352 -7.32 -12.88 11.77
CA LEU A 352 -8.44 -13.49 11.04
C LEU A 352 -7.98 -14.14 9.72
N THR A 353 -6.85 -13.71 9.17
CA THR A 353 -6.30 -14.21 7.90
C THR A 353 -4.79 -14.41 7.99
N ASP A 354 -4.22 -15.22 7.08
CA ASP A 354 -2.79 -15.22 6.81
C ASP A 354 -2.35 -13.97 6.03
N ILE A 355 -1.07 -13.88 5.67
CA ILE A 355 -0.52 -12.73 4.93
C ILE A 355 -1.05 -12.61 3.49
N ASP A 356 -1.59 -13.70 2.92
CA ASP A 356 -2.19 -13.74 1.58
C ASP A 356 -3.72 -13.56 1.62
N GLY A 357 -4.28 -13.27 2.81
CA GLY A 357 -5.70 -13.03 3.01
C GLY A 357 -6.57 -14.29 3.14
N ASN A 358 -5.98 -15.49 3.24
CA ASN A 358 -6.75 -16.72 3.46
C ASN A 358 -7.28 -16.75 4.89
N PRO A 359 -8.58 -17.01 5.13
CA PRO A 359 -9.15 -16.97 6.47
C PRO A 359 -8.64 -18.12 7.35
N TYR A 360 -8.24 -17.80 8.58
CA TYR A 360 -7.90 -18.79 9.59
C TYR A 360 -9.16 -19.41 10.21
N THR A 361 -9.09 -20.71 10.44
CA THR A 361 -9.98 -21.47 11.32
C THR A 361 -9.20 -21.89 12.56
N TYR A 362 -9.78 -21.67 13.75
CA TYR A 362 -9.14 -22.00 15.02
C TYR A 362 -9.70 -23.29 15.61
N THR A 363 -8.83 -24.12 16.20
CA THR A 363 -9.19 -25.38 16.86
C THR A 363 -8.37 -25.60 18.13
N VAL A 364 -8.92 -26.35 19.08
CA VAL A 364 -8.30 -26.61 20.38
C VAL A 364 -7.99 -28.09 20.58
N ARG A 365 -6.89 -28.41 21.28
CA ARG A 365 -6.52 -29.77 21.69
C ARG A 365 -6.12 -29.83 23.17
N GLU A 366 -6.40 -30.95 23.82
CA GLU A 366 -5.83 -31.30 25.13
C GLU A 366 -4.50 -32.02 24.92
N THR A 367 -3.43 -31.48 25.50
CA THR A 367 -2.07 -31.97 25.31
C THR A 367 -1.31 -32.15 26.63
N ASP A 368 -0.14 -32.78 26.54
CA ASP A 368 0.91 -32.69 27.55
C ASP A 368 1.69 -31.37 27.39
N ALA A 369 2.69 -31.16 28.25
CA ALA A 369 3.58 -30.00 28.20
C ALA A 369 4.42 -29.91 26.91
N ASN A 370 4.53 -30.99 26.14
CA ASN A 370 5.28 -31.05 24.89
C ASN A 370 4.36 -30.91 23.66
N GLY A 371 3.05 -30.72 23.85
CA GLY A 371 2.07 -30.61 22.77
C GLY A 371 1.57 -31.95 22.20
N ASN A 372 1.95 -33.09 22.78
CA ASN A 372 1.43 -34.40 22.40
C ASN A 372 -0.01 -34.59 22.87
N ASP A 373 -0.81 -35.35 22.12
CA ASP A 373 -2.19 -35.67 22.51
C ASP A 373 -2.25 -36.37 23.88
N TYR A 374 -2.99 -35.78 24.83
CA TYR A 374 -3.04 -36.25 26.22
C TYR A 374 -4.47 -36.49 26.69
N THR A 375 -4.65 -37.43 27.61
CA THR A 375 -5.87 -37.59 28.41
C THR A 375 -5.46 -38.17 29.76
N PRO A 376 -5.87 -37.57 30.88
CA PRO A 376 -5.64 -38.11 32.21
C PRO A 376 -6.18 -39.53 32.39
N GLU A 377 -5.52 -40.33 33.22
CA GLU A 377 -5.95 -41.69 33.53
C GLU A 377 -7.37 -41.72 34.13
N ASN A 378 -8.19 -42.69 33.74
CA ASN A 378 -9.59 -42.83 34.16
C ASN A 378 -10.52 -41.68 33.69
N TYR A 379 -10.16 -40.98 32.61
CA TYR A 379 -11.04 -40.05 31.90
C TYR A 379 -11.15 -40.40 30.41
N VAL A 380 -12.26 -39.98 29.80
CA VAL A 380 -12.45 -39.95 28.34
C VAL A 380 -12.68 -38.50 27.95
N LYS A 381 -11.87 -37.97 27.02
CA LYS A 381 -12.01 -36.60 26.53
C LYS A 381 -12.98 -36.49 25.36
N SER A 382 -13.61 -35.32 25.25
CA SER A 382 -14.36 -34.88 24.07
C SER A 382 -14.13 -33.39 23.83
N VAL A 383 -14.31 -32.92 22.60
CA VAL A 383 -14.11 -31.51 22.22
C VAL A 383 -15.33 -31.02 21.46
N ALA A 384 -15.91 -29.91 21.91
CA ALA A 384 -17.05 -29.24 21.29
C ALA A 384 -16.76 -27.75 21.13
N GLY A 385 -16.45 -27.33 19.90
CA GLY A 385 -15.95 -25.98 19.63
C GLY A 385 -14.65 -25.72 20.39
N TYR A 386 -14.66 -24.72 21.27
CA TYR A 386 -13.52 -24.34 22.13
C TYR A 386 -13.63 -24.88 23.56
N THR A 387 -14.50 -25.86 23.79
CA THR A 387 -14.66 -26.52 25.10
C THR A 387 -14.16 -27.96 25.04
N ILE A 388 -13.21 -28.30 25.92
CA ILE A 388 -12.73 -29.66 26.16
C ILE A 388 -13.43 -30.18 27.41
N THR A 389 -14.06 -31.35 27.31
CA THR A 389 -14.72 -32.02 28.45
C THR A 389 -14.06 -33.36 28.71
N ASN A 390 -13.58 -33.59 29.95
CA ASN A 390 -13.15 -34.91 30.40
C ASN A 390 -14.20 -35.52 31.31
N THR A 391 -14.78 -36.64 30.87
CA THR A 391 -15.78 -37.40 31.62
C THR A 391 -15.09 -38.56 32.34
N TYR A 392 -15.32 -38.68 33.64
CA TYR A 392 -14.72 -39.72 34.48
C TYR A 392 -15.23 -41.11 34.11
N SER A 393 -14.31 -42.05 33.98
CA SER A 393 -14.55 -43.45 33.65
C SER A 393 -13.99 -44.32 34.77
N SER A 394 -14.88 -44.92 35.57
CA SER A 394 -14.48 -45.74 36.72
C SER A 394 -13.57 -46.91 36.30
N PRO A 395 -12.40 -47.08 36.93
CA PRO A 395 -11.54 -48.24 36.68
C PRO A 395 -12.28 -49.53 37.01
N ARG A 396 -11.99 -50.59 36.25
CA ARG A 396 -12.64 -51.90 36.43
C ARG A 396 -11.80 -52.83 37.30
N ILE A 397 -12.45 -53.46 38.28
CA ILE A 397 -11.85 -54.44 39.19
C ILE A 397 -12.53 -55.80 39.10
N ASN A 398 -11.82 -56.82 39.58
CA ASN A 398 -12.35 -58.15 39.77
C ASN A 398 -12.49 -58.43 41.27
N VAL A 399 -13.65 -58.93 41.70
CA VAL A 399 -13.91 -59.30 43.11
C VAL A 399 -13.99 -60.81 43.19
N THR A 400 -13.08 -61.43 43.94
CA THR A 400 -13.04 -62.89 44.14
C THR A 400 -13.49 -63.24 45.55
N MET A 401 -14.46 -64.15 45.66
CA MET A 401 -14.86 -64.77 46.93
C MET A 401 -14.26 -66.15 47.10
N THR A 402 -14.12 -66.56 48.35
CA THR A 402 -13.65 -67.89 48.74
C THR A 402 -14.72 -68.60 49.58
N LYS A 403 -15.00 -69.85 49.26
CA LYS A 403 -15.86 -70.74 50.01
C LYS A 403 -15.04 -71.75 50.79
N VAL A 404 -15.14 -71.68 52.12
CA VAL A 404 -14.54 -72.66 53.03
C VAL A 404 -15.64 -73.58 53.58
N TRP A 405 -15.29 -74.85 53.75
CA TRP A 405 -16.10 -75.88 54.39
C TRP A 405 -15.34 -76.43 55.59
N SER A 406 -15.86 -76.23 56.80
CA SER A 406 -15.25 -76.71 58.05
C SER A 406 -16.01 -77.93 58.57
N GLY A 407 -15.32 -79.07 58.71
CA GLY A 407 -15.93 -80.34 59.14
C GLY A 407 -16.81 -81.03 58.08
N GLY A 408 -17.33 -82.20 58.43
CA GLY A 408 -18.17 -83.07 57.59
C GLY A 408 -17.39 -83.87 56.53
N SER A 409 -17.85 -85.08 56.20
CA SER A 409 -17.27 -85.95 55.15
C SER A 409 -18.19 -86.04 53.92
N GLY A 410 -17.62 -86.27 52.74
CA GLY A 410 -18.36 -86.44 51.48
C GLY A 410 -18.65 -85.15 50.70
N VAL A 411 -19.41 -85.30 49.60
CA VAL A 411 -19.76 -84.24 48.63
C VAL A 411 -20.47 -83.08 49.33
N ARG A 412 -20.09 -81.84 48.98
CA ARG A 412 -20.71 -80.63 49.53
C ARG A 412 -21.93 -80.22 48.69
N PRO A 413 -23.00 -79.69 49.32
CA PRO A 413 -24.16 -79.20 48.58
C PRO A 413 -23.78 -78.00 47.72
N THR A 414 -24.45 -77.85 46.56
CA THR A 414 -24.39 -76.63 45.77
C THR A 414 -25.05 -75.49 46.54
N ILE A 415 -24.47 -74.30 46.44
CA ILE A 415 -24.93 -73.09 47.14
C ILE A 415 -25.14 -71.95 46.16
N GLN A 416 -25.91 -70.94 46.58
CA GLN A 416 -26.03 -69.66 45.86
C GLN A 416 -25.33 -68.55 46.62
N VAL A 417 -24.43 -67.82 45.96
CA VAL A 417 -23.72 -66.67 46.51
C VAL A 417 -24.13 -65.39 45.80
N GLN A 418 -24.47 -64.36 46.57
CA GLN A 418 -24.88 -63.04 46.09
C GLN A 418 -23.76 -62.04 46.36
N LEU A 419 -23.41 -61.27 45.33
CA LEU A 419 -22.58 -60.08 45.47
C LEU A 419 -23.46 -58.89 45.90
N TYR A 420 -22.95 -58.05 46.79
CA TYR A 420 -23.58 -56.80 47.22
C TYR A 420 -22.63 -55.64 46.93
N ARG A 421 -23.19 -54.53 46.45
CA ARG A 421 -22.50 -53.25 46.22
C ARG A 421 -23.12 -52.21 47.13
N ASN A 422 -22.33 -51.63 48.04
CA ASN A 422 -22.80 -50.71 49.09
C ASN A 422 -24.00 -51.27 49.90
N GLY A 423 -24.00 -52.58 50.17
CA GLY A 423 -25.07 -53.27 50.92
C GLY A 423 -26.32 -53.64 50.11
N VAL A 424 -26.43 -53.23 48.84
CA VAL A 424 -27.53 -53.60 47.95
C VAL A 424 -27.10 -54.77 47.06
N ALA A 425 -27.99 -55.76 46.85
CA ALA A 425 -27.70 -56.90 45.96
C ALA A 425 -27.36 -56.41 44.55
N HIS A 426 -26.25 -56.90 44.00
CA HIS A 426 -25.69 -56.47 42.72
C HIS A 426 -25.54 -57.66 41.77
N GLY A 427 -26.29 -57.65 40.66
CA GLY A 427 -26.43 -58.79 39.77
C GLY A 427 -27.22 -59.95 40.39
N SER A 428 -27.38 -61.02 39.63
CA SER A 428 -28.06 -62.25 40.09
C SER A 428 -27.15 -63.10 41.00
N PRO A 429 -27.71 -63.93 41.90
CA PRO A 429 -26.94 -64.94 42.62
C PRO A 429 -26.23 -65.90 41.67
N VAL A 430 -25.03 -66.34 42.06
CA VAL A 430 -24.22 -67.31 41.33
C VAL A 430 -24.28 -68.66 42.04
N GLN A 431 -24.49 -69.74 41.27
CA GLN A 431 -24.40 -71.12 41.77
C GLN A 431 -22.93 -71.54 41.90
N LEU A 432 -22.49 -71.92 43.11
CA LEU A 432 -21.17 -72.50 43.35
C LEU A 432 -21.31 -74.01 43.62
N VAL A 433 -20.89 -74.81 42.63
CA VAL A 433 -20.95 -76.28 42.66
C VAL A 433 -19.59 -76.84 43.10
N HIS A 434 -19.61 -77.78 44.05
CA HIS A 434 -18.41 -78.51 44.48
C HIS A 434 -17.81 -79.33 43.31
N PRO A 435 -16.48 -79.34 43.07
CA PRO A 435 -15.40 -78.98 43.99
C PRO A 435 -14.97 -77.50 44.01
N ASN A 436 -15.60 -76.60 43.24
CA ASN A 436 -15.17 -75.21 43.16
C ASN A 436 -15.32 -74.50 44.53
N THR A 437 -14.24 -73.87 44.97
CA THR A 437 -14.16 -73.13 46.25
C THR A 437 -14.00 -71.63 46.05
N THR A 438 -14.06 -71.12 44.83
CA THR A 438 -13.97 -69.68 44.54
C THR A 438 -14.91 -69.28 43.42
N HIS A 439 -15.29 -68.00 43.40
CA HIS A 439 -15.94 -67.36 42.27
C HIS A 439 -15.43 -65.92 42.13
N THR A 440 -15.29 -65.45 40.89
CA THR A 440 -14.80 -64.11 40.57
C THR A 440 -15.80 -63.38 39.70
N TRP A 441 -16.34 -62.27 40.21
CA TRP A 441 -17.06 -61.29 39.41
C TRP A 441 -16.04 -60.36 38.76
N THR A 442 -16.04 -60.29 37.44
CA THR A 442 -15.07 -59.51 36.65
C THR A 442 -15.69 -58.22 36.11
N GLY A 443 -14.86 -57.21 35.85
CA GLY A 443 -15.30 -55.99 35.16
C GLY A 443 -16.24 -55.10 35.97
N LEU A 444 -16.19 -55.17 37.30
CA LEU A 444 -16.98 -54.34 38.20
C LEU A 444 -16.40 -52.92 38.26
N GLU A 445 -17.25 -51.90 38.33
CA GLU A 445 -16.80 -50.53 38.65
C GLU A 445 -16.11 -50.51 40.02
N LYS A 446 -14.92 -49.90 40.12
CA LYS A 446 -14.28 -49.67 41.42
C LYS A 446 -14.97 -48.55 42.20
N THR A 447 -15.51 -47.57 41.48
CA THR A 447 -15.96 -46.27 41.99
C THR A 447 -17.29 -45.85 41.36
N ASP A 448 -18.04 -44.98 42.04
CA ASP A 448 -19.16 -44.28 41.43
C ASP A 448 -18.70 -43.17 40.46
N ALA A 449 -19.66 -42.45 39.85
CA ALA A 449 -19.38 -41.38 38.90
C ALA A 449 -18.59 -40.20 39.50
N ASN A 450 -18.53 -40.06 40.83
CA ASN A 450 -17.76 -39.02 41.53
C ASN A 450 -16.41 -39.56 42.05
N GLY A 451 -16.00 -40.77 41.64
CA GLY A 451 -14.74 -41.38 42.09
C GLY A 451 -14.80 -42.02 43.49
N VAL A 452 -15.97 -42.10 44.14
CA VAL A 452 -16.10 -42.69 45.48
C VAL A 452 -16.11 -44.22 45.38
N GLU A 453 -15.22 -44.91 46.10
CA GLU A 453 -15.09 -46.37 46.00
C GLU A 453 -16.35 -47.13 46.42
N TYR A 454 -16.74 -48.12 45.61
CA TYR A 454 -17.80 -49.07 45.92
C TYR A 454 -17.31 -50.14 46.90
N ARG A 455 -18.05 -50.31 48.00
CA ARG A 455 -17.83 -51.40 48.94
C ARG A 455 -18.51 -52.66 48.44
N TYR A 456 -17.71 -53.64 48.02
CA TYR A 456 -18.19 -54.97 47.65
C TYR A 456 -18.13 -55.94 48.83
N THR A 457 -19.22 -56.68 49.04
CA THR A 457 -19.33 -57.76 50.04
C THR A 457 -20.10 -58.94 49.43
N VAL A 458 -19.96 -60.13 50.00
CA VAL A 458 -20.69 -61.33 49.54
C VAL A 458 -21.50 -61.93 50.67
N ASP A 459 -22.61 -62.59 50.33
CA ASP A 459 -23.28 -63.49 51.26
C ASP A 459 -23.86 -64.72 50.54
N GLU A 460 -24.08 -65.81 51.27
CA GLU A 460 -24.74 -67.01 50.79
C GLU A 460 -26.25 -66.89 51.02
N VAL A 461 -27.02 -66.99 49.93
CA VAL A 461 -28.46 -66.68 49.86
C VAL A 461 -29.29 -67.57 50.79
N ALA A 462 -28.91 -68.84 50.93
CA ALA A 462 -29.54 -69.80 51.83
C ALA A 462 -28.49 -70.77 52.38
N VAL A 463 -28.44 -70.92 53.70
CA VAL A 463 -27.50 -71.83 54.37
C VAL A 463 -27.98 -73.28 54.19
N PRO A 464 -27.15 -74.20 53.67
CA PRO A 464 -27.54 -75.60 53.53
C PRO A 464 -27.85 -76.26 54.87
N ALA A 465 -28.83 -77.18 54.87
CA ALA A 465 -29.22 -77.93 56.06
C ALA A 465 -28.02 -78.69 56.67
N GLY A 466 -27.89 -78.64 58.01
CA GLY A 466 -26.77 -79.25 58.74
C GLY A 466 -25.48 -78.43 58.77
N TYR A 467 -25.52 -77.16 58.33
CA TYR A 467 -24.42 -76.21 58.43
C TYR A 467 -24.82 -74.92 59.16
N SER A 468 -23.83 -74.25 59.77
CA SER A 468 -23.91 -72.83 60.13
C SER A 468 -22.98 -72.01 59.22
N LYS A 469 -23.34 -70.75 58.96
CA LYS A 469 -22.62 -69.83 58.08
C LYS A 469 -21.89 -68.75 58.91
N SER A 470 -20.67 -68.41 58.52
CA SER A 470 -20.03 -67.14 58.87
C SER A 470 -19.41 -66.48 57.63
N VAL A 471 -19.39 -65.15 57.61
CA VAL A 471 -18.79 -64.36 56.52
C VAL A 471 -17.74 -63.43 57.12
N VAL A 472 -16.52 -63.49 56.59
CA VAL A 472 -15.41 -62.62 56.99
C VAL A 472 -14.74 -62.10 55.73
N GLY A 473 -14.85 -60.79 55.48
CA GLY A 473 -14.42 -60.17 54.22
C GLY A 473 -15.17 -60.78 53.02
N LEU A 474 -14.42 -61.37 52.09
CA LEU A 474 -14.96 -62.09 50.93
C LEU A 474 -14.94 -63.62 51.11
N THR A 475 -14.73 -64.11 52.33
CA THR A 475 -14.73 -65.54 52.65
C THR A 475 -16.02 -65.96 53.34
N ILE A 476 -16.72 -66.94 52.76
CA ILE A 476 -17.92 -67.57 53.34
C ILE A 476 -17.53 -68.95 53.89
N THR A 477 -17.60 -69.14 55.20
CA THR A 477 -17.30 -70.42 55.86
C THR A 477 -18.59 -71.10 56.28
N ASN A 478 -18.79 -72.35 55.83
CA ASN A 478 -19.88 -73.19 56.32
C ASN A 478 -19.29 -74.27 57.22
N THR A 479 -19.68 -74.25 58.49
CA THR A 479 -19.24 -75.22 59.50
C THR A 479 -20.32 -76.28 59.66
N PHE A 480 -19.95 -77.55 59.50
CA PHE A 480 -20.87 -78.67 59.67
C PHE A 480 -21.27 -78.79 61.14
N THR A 481 -22.56 -78.69 61.44
CA THR A 481 -23.08 -78.66 62.82
C THR A 481 -23.56 -80.01 63.34
N GLY A 482 -23.44 -81.10 62.56
CA GLY A 482 -23.83 -82.44 62.98
C GLY A 482 -25.34 -82.55 63.22
N GLY A 483 -26.12 -82.54 62.14
CA GLY A 483 -27.56 -82.28 62.19
C GLY A 483 -28.34 -83.14 63.19
N LYS A 484 -28.96 -82.48 64.18
CA LYS A 484 -30.27 -82.89 64.68
C LYS A 484 -31.32 -82.47 63.63
N PRO A 485 -32.28 -83.33 63.25
CA PRO A 485 -33.35 -82.93 62.33
C PRO A 485 -34.17 -81.76 62.89
N PRO A 486 -34.79 -80.92 62.05
CA PRO A 486 -35.78 -79.96 62.54
C PRO A 486 -36.95 -80.72 63.18
N GLU A 487 -37.28 -80.37 64.43
CA GLU A 487 -38.47 -80.90 65.10
C GLU A 487 -39.72 -80.27 64.48
N VAL A 488 -40.35 -81.02 63.56
CA VAL A 488 -41.74 -80.78 63.14
C VAL A 488 -42.68 -81.48 64.13
N PRO A 489 -43.58 -80.76 64.82
CA PRO A 489 -44.62 -81.40 65.60
C PRO A 489 -45.63 -82.05 64.65
N TYR A 490 -45.72 -83.38 64.71
CA TYR A 490 -46.68 -84.16 63.94
C TYR A 490 -48.03 -84.21 64.66
N THR A 491 -49.08 -83.67 64.04
CA THR A 491 -50.47 -84.02 64.38
C THR A 491 -51.37 -84.05 63.13
N GLY A 492 -51.88 -85.24 62.81
CA GLY A 492 -53.27 -85.42 62.35
C GLY A 492 -53.61 -85.07 60.90
N ASP A 493 -53.74 -86.11 60.09
CA ASP A 493 -54.22 -86.12 58.72
C ASP A 493 -55.72 -85.71 58.57
N ALA A 494 -56.06 -84.95 57.52
CA ALA A 494 -57.21 -85.22 56.62
C ALA A 494 -57.43 -84.12 55.54
N ASN A 495 -56.85 -84.35 54.35
CA ASN A 495 -57.36 -84.05 53.00
C ASN A 495 -57.84 -82.64 52.52
N ASN A 496 -57.26 -82.29 51.36
CA ASN A 496 -57.80 -81.53 50.21
C ASN A 496 -57.82 -79.99 50.18
N ALA A 497 -56.69 -79.49 49.67
CA ALA A 497 -56.59 -78.76 48.39
C ALA A 497 -56.73 -77.22 48.34
N LEU A 498 -55.77 -76.64 47.59
CA LEU A 498 -55.73 -75.32 46.96
C LEU A 498 -55.46 -74.08 47.83
N LEU A 499 -54.15 -73.79 47.92
CA LEU A 499 -53.54 -72.59 47.36
C LEU A 499 -54.00 -71.22 47.92
N TYR A 500 -53.27 -70.73 48.93
CA TYR A 500 -53.07 -69.30 49.15
C TYR A 500 -51.58 -68.96 49.20
N GLY A 501 -51.18 -68.05 48.32
CA GLY A 501 -49.88 -67.38 48.39
C GLY A 501 -50.01 -65.94 48.87
N VAL A 502 -48.86 -65.30 49.04
CA VAL A 502 -48.66 -63.86 49.29
C VAL A 502 -49.07 -63.35 50.68
N LEU A 503 -48.07 -63.32 51.58
CA LEU A 503 -48.03 -62.41 52.72
C LEU A 503 -47.19 -61.18 52.35
N ALA A 504 -47.82 -60.03 52.18
CA ALA A 504 -47.18 -58.72 52.18
C ALA A 504 -48.20 -57.59 52.46
N LEU A 505 -48.36 -57.23 53.74
CA LEU A 505 -49.06 -56.03 54.19
C LEU A 505 -48.19 -55.39 55.28
N SER A 506 -47.52 -54.28 54.99
CA SER A 506 -47.98 -52.89 55.23
C SER A 506 -47.56 -52.40 56.64
N SER A 507 -47.26 -51.13 56.91
CA SER A 507 -47.98 -49.92 56.46
C SER A 507 -47.11 -48.63 56.59
N LEU A 508 -47.17 -47.72 55.61
CA LEU A 508 -47.71 -46.32 55.65
C LEU A 508 -46.91 -45.27 56.46
N ALA A 509 -46.93 -43.95 56.18
CA ALA A 509 -47.71 -43.10 55.23
C ALA A 509 -46.74 -42.10 54.51
N GLY A 510 -47.02 -41.42 53.39
CA GLY A 510 -48.19 -40.62 52.98
C GLY A 510 -47.98 -39.15 53.39
N PHE A 511 -48.14 -38.08 52.58
CA PHE A 511 -48.90 -37.78 51.34
C PHE A 511 -48.06 -36.88 50.38
N GLY A 512 -48.47 -36.43 49.17
CA GLY A 512 -49.70 -36.62 48.38
C GLY A 512 -49.63 -35.91 47.02
N ALA A 513 -50.63 -36.08 46.14
CA ALA A 513 -50.68 -35.45 44.81
C ALA A 513 -52.07 -34.89 44.50
N ILE A 514 -52.14 -33.70 43.90
CA ILE A 514 -53.40 -33.01 43.52
C ILE A 514 -53.75 -33.28 42.05
N VAL A 515 -55.05 -33.34 41.79
CA VAL A 515 -55.70 -33.65 40.50
C VAL A 515 -55.47 -32.58 39.42
N VAL A 516 -55.05 -33.02 38.23
CA VAL A 516 -55.36 -32.40 36.92
C VAL A 516 -55.53 -33.55 35.92
N GLY A 517 -56.50 -33.63 35.01
CA GLY A 517 -57.44 -32.61 34.53
C GLY A 517 -57.31 -32.42 33.01
N LYS A 518 -57.58 -33.46 32.20
CA LYS A 518 -57.46 -33.41 30.73
C LYS A 518 -58.39 -32.33 30.15
N ARG A 519 -57.84 -31.32 29.47
CA ARG A 519 -58.61 -30.42 28.58
C ARG A 519 -57.87 -30.13 27.27
N ARG A 520 -58.65 -30.07 26.18
CA ARG A 520 -58.24 -29.76 24.81
C ARG A 520 -57.59 -28.38 24.68
N LYS A 521 -56.83 -28.18 23.59
CA LYS A 521 -57.10 -27.05 22.68
C LYS A 521 -56.84 -27.41 21.20
N LYS A 522 -57.76 -27.00 20.34
CA LYS A 522 -57.51 -26.59 18.95
C LYS A 522 -57.47 -25.07 18.98
N LYS A 523 -56.39 -24.46 18.50
CA LYS A 523 -56.34 -23.44 17.44
C LYS A 523 -54.92 -22.92 17.36
#